data_AF-A0A5N4DK14-F1
#
_entry.id   AF-A0A5N4DK14-F1
#
_cell.length_a   1.000
_cell.length_b   1.000
_cell.length_c   1.000
_cell.angle_alpha   90.00
_cell.angle_beta   90.00
_cell.angle_gamma   90.00
#
_symmetry.space_group_name_H-M   'P 1'
#
loop_
_entity.id
_entity.type
_entity.pdbx_description
1 polymer ?
#
loop_
_entity_poly.entity_id
_entity_poly.type
_entity_poly.pdbx_seq_one_letter_code
_entity_poly.pdbx_strand_id
1 'polypeptide(L)'
;MLAHPADSTNRDSLDMIERCICLVCLDAPGGLEPSDANRALQLLHGGGCSKNGANRWYDKSLQFVVGRDGTCGVVCEHSPFDGIVLVQCTEHLLKHIIVKNLDFTVYKFDDYGKTFIKKQKCSPDAFIQVALQLAFYRLHRRLVPTYESASIRRFQEGRVDNIRSATPEALHFVKAIAEPTANVPDSEKLALLKDAIRAQTEYTVMAITGMAIDNHLLGLRELAREVCKEPPEMFTDETYLMSNRFVLSTSQVPTTMEMFCCYGPVVPNGYGACYNPQPESILFCISSFHGCKETSSTKFAKAVEESLVEMRGLCSLPQSATGKPLATKEKVMRPSQGHQP
;
A
#
# COMPACT_ATOMS: atom_id res chain seq x y z
N MET A 1 -25.18 -5.64 45.43
CA MET A 1 -26.00 -6.87 45.45
C MET A 1 -25.22 -7.89 44.65
N LEU A 2 -24.32 -8.63 45.31
CA LEU A 2 -23.50 -9.66 44.65
C LEU A 2 -24.43 -10.82 44.29
N ALA A 3 -24.48 -11.18 43.01
CA ALA A 3 -25.27 -12.30 42.52
C ALA A 3 -24.84 -13.58 43.24
N HIS A 4 -25.80 -14.35 43.73
CA HIS A 4 -25.54 -15.65 44.33
C HIS A 4 -24.80 -16.53 43.31
N PRO A 5 -23.60 -17.07 43.60
CA PRO A 5 -22.83 -17.91 42.68
C PRO A 5 -23.49 -19.29 42.37
N ALA A 6 -24.76 -19.48 42.70
CA ALA A 6 -25.50 -20.72 42.56
C ALA A 6 -26.19 -20.89 41.20
N ASP A 7 -26.52 -19.81 40.49
CA ASP A 7 -27.18 -19.88 39.18
C ASP A 7 -26.17 -20.08 38.03
N SER A 8 -26.38 -21.09 37.19
CA SER A 8 -25.45 -21.42 36.08
C SER A 8 -25.39 -20.33 35.02
N THR A 9 -26.51 -19.68 34.71
CA THR A 9 -26.58 -18.65 33.68
C THR A 9 -25.78 -17.42 34.09
N ASN A 10 -25.87 -17.04 35.37
CA ASN A 10 -25.08 -15.94 35.92
C ASN A 10 -23.57 -16.27 35.90
N ARG A 11 -23.18 -17.50 36.24
CA ARG A 11 -21.78 -17.92 36.19
C ARG A 11 -21.21 -17.85 34.76
N ASP A 12 -21.94 -18.37 33.78
CA ASP A 12 -21.49 -18.37 32.39
C ASP A 12 -21.36 -16.92 31.86
N SER A 13 -22.28 -16.04 32.26
CA SER A 13 -22.23 -14.62 31.90
C SER A 13 -21.03 -13.91 32.53
N LEU A 14 -20.77 -14.16 33.82
CA LEU A 14 -19.62 -13.60 34.53
C LEU A 14 -18.30 -14.08 33.93
N ASP A 15 -18.18 -15.38 33.65
CA ASP A 15 -16.98 -15.96 33.04
C ASP A 15 -16.66 -15.32 31.66
N MET A 16 -17.67 -15.07 30.84
CA MET A 16 -17.48 -14.36 29.57
C MET A 16 -17.01 -12.91 29.75
N ILE A 17 -17.51 -12.20 30.77
CA ILE A 17 -17.08 -10.83 31.10
C ILE A 17 -15.65 -10.83 31.65
N GLU A 18 -15.31 -11.78 32.53
CA GLU A 18 -13.97 -11.92 33.11
C GLU A 18 -12.93 -12.19 32.01
N ARG A 19 -13.25 -13.08 31.06
CA ARG A 19 -12.34 -13.48 29.97
C ARG A 19 -12.32 -12.55 28.75
N CYS A 20 -13.19 -11.54 28.67
CA CYS A 20 -13.18 -10.63 27.53
C CYS A 20 -11.88 -9.80 27.47
N ILE A 21 -11.53 -9.29 26.28
CA ILE A 21 -10.31 -8.48 26.11
C ILE A 21 -10.47 -7.10 26.78
N CYS A 22 -11.59 -6.43 26.50
CA CYS A 22 -11.97 -5.13 27.06
C CYS A 22 -13.48 -4.95 26.89
N LEU A 23 -14.05 -3.91 27.52
CA LEU A 23 -15.42 -3.47 27.25
C LEU A 23 -15.43 -2.32 26.25
N VAL A 24 -16.50 -2.26 25.45
CA VAL A 24 -16.87 -1.09 24.65
C VAL A 24 -18.27 -0.62 25.10
N CYS A 25 -18.31 0.49 25.81
CA CYS A 25 -19.53 1.07 26.38
C CYS A 25 -20.15 2.06 25.39
N LEU A 26 -21.27 1.67 24.77
CA LEU A 26 -22.02 2.54 23.86
C LEU A 26 -22.99 3.41 24.66
N ASP A 27 -22.51 4.56 25.11
CA ASP A 27 -23.24 5.42 26.05
C ASP A 27 -24.35 6.23 25.37
N ALA A 28 -25.47 6.36 26.07
CA ALA A 28 -26.55 7.28 25.71
C ALA A 28 -26.12 8.75 25.93
N PRO A 29 -26.75 9.74 25.26
CA PRO A 29 -26.43 11.15 25.44
C PRO A 29 -26.56 11.61 26.90
N GLY A 30 -25.55 12.33 27.41
CA GLY A 30 -25.50 12.78 28.81
C GLY A 30 -26.57 13.80 29.17
N GLY A 31 -27.00 14.63 28.20
CA GLY A 31 -28.03 15.67 28.36
C GLY A 31 -27.56 16.91 29.13
N LEU A 32 -26.27 17.00 29.42
CA LEU A 32 -25.59 18.19 29.93
C LEU A 32 -24.77 18.82 28.82
N GLU A 33 -24.37 20.09 29.00
CA GLU A 33 -23.44 20.75 28.09
C GLU A 33 -22.13 19.95 27.97
N PRO A 34 -21.57 19.77 26.77
CA PRO A 34 -20.38 18.96 26.53
C PRO A 34 -19.10 19.72 26.91
N SER A 35 -19.00 20.16 28.17
CA SER A 35 -17.77 20.68 28.76
C SER A 35 -16.82 19.52 29.09
N ASP A 36 -15.52 19.81 29.21
CA ASP A 36 -14.53 18.80 29.63
C ASP A 36 -14.88 18.22 31.00
N ALA A 37 -15.37 19.04 31.93
CA ALA A 37 -15.80 18.61 33.25
C ALA A 37 -16.96 17.59 33.16
N ASN A 38 -17.98 17.87 32.34
CA ASN A 38 -19.13 16.97 32.21
C ASN A 38 -18.76 15.67 31.48
N ARG A 39 -17.87 15.72 30.48
CA ARG A 39 -17.31 14.52 29.84
C ARG A 39 -16.54 13.66 30.84
N ALA A 40 -15.71 14.28 31.68
CA ALA A 40 -14.95 13.58 32.71
C ALA A 40 -15.88 12.91 33.74
N LEU A 41 -16.94 13.58 34.19
CA LEU A 41 -17.94 12.99 35.10
C LEU A 41 -18.64 11.78 34.47
N GLN A 42 -18.97 11.84 33.18
CA GLN A 42 -19.53 10.72 32.46
C GLN A 42 -18.55 9.54 32.34
N LEU A 43 -17.25 9.80 32.15
CA LEU A 43 -16.25 8.74 32.16
C LEU A 43 -16.05 8.15 33.56
N LEU A 44 -15.97 8.99 34.60
CA LEU A 44 -15.69 8.55 35.97
C LEU A 44 -16.79 7.65 36.55
N HIS A 45 -18.06 7.99 36.33
CA HIS A 45 -19.17 7.29 37.00
C HIS A 45 -20.45 7.17 36.15
N GLY A 46 -20.39 7.53 34.86
CA GLY A 46 -21.53 7.38 33.93
C GLY A 46 -22.75 8.25 34.24
N GLY A 47 -22.66 9.22 35.16
CA GLY A 47 -23.80 10.05 35.57
C GLY A 47 -24.85 9.32 36.44
N GLY A 48 -24.51 8.15 37.02
CA GLY A 48 -25.40 7.41 37.93
C GLY A 48 -26.38 6.47 37.22
N CYS A 49 -27.26 5.82 37.99
CA CYS A 49 -28.15 4.76 37.49
C CYS A 49 -29.22 5.24 36.50
N SER A 50 -29.59 6.52 36.54
CA SER A 50 -30.55 7.15 35.61
C SER A 50 -29.91 7.54 34.27
N LYS A 51 -28.60 7.33 34.12
CA LYS A 51 -27.81 7.64 32.92
C LYS A 51 -27.04 6.40 32.48
N ASN A 52 -25.72 6.48 32.38
CA ASN A 52 -24.84 5.43 31.89
C ASN A 52 -24.09 4.69 33.01
N GLY A 53 -24.38 4.96 34.28
CA GLY A 53 -23.67 4.35 35.42
C GLY A 53 -23.83 2.83 35.52
N ALA A 54 -24.92 2.28 34.96
CA ALA A 54 -25.16 0.84 34.86
C ALA A 54 -24.54 0.21 33.60
N ASN A 55 -24.08 1.02 32.64
CA ASN A 55 -23.46 0.56 31.39
C ASN A 55 -21.94 0.36 31.58
N ARG A 56 -21.54 -0.26 32.70
CA ARG A 56 -20.15 -0.38 33.15
C ARG A 56 -19.91 -1.73 33.83
N TRP A 57 -18.67 -2.18 33.81
CA TRP A 57 -18.18 -3.31 34.59
C TRP A 57 -16.79 -3.00 35.15
N TYR A 58 -16.73 -2.44 36.35
CA TYR A 58 -15.51 -1.86 36.92
C TYR A 58 -14.41 -2.87 37.28
N ASP A 59 -14.74 -4.16 37.39
CA ASP A 59 -13.74 -5.21 37.59
C ASP A 59 -12.90 -5.45 36.33
N LYS A 60 -13.31 -4.92 35.15
CA LYS A 60 -12.53 -5.06 33.92
C LYS A 60 -11.54 -3.92 33.75
N SER A 61 -10.30 -4.30 33.45
CA SER A 61 -9.15 -3.40 33.35
C SER A 61 -9.31 -2.23 32.38
N LEU A 62 -9.92 -2.46 31.21
CA LEU A 62 -10.12 -1.43 30.17
C LEU A 62 -11.57 -1.42 29.71
N GLN A 63 -12.21 -0.26 29.82
CA GLN A 63 -13.56 -0.01 29.31
C GLN A 63 -13.53 1.23 28.41
N PHE A 64 -13.61 1.05 27.09
CA PHE A 64 -13.65 2.14 26.12
C PHE A 64 -15.08 2.70 26.01
N VAL A 65 -15.26 3.97 26.32
CA VAL A 65 -16.55 4.66 26.22
C VAL A 65 -16.64 5.34 24.87
N VAL A 66 -17.73 5.07 24.14
CA VAL A 66 -18.08 5.71 22.87
C VAL A 66 -19.51 6.22 22.98
N GLY A 67 -19.67 7.45 23.46
CA GLY A 67 -20.96 8.10 23.65
C GLY A 67 -21.57 8.58 22.35
N ARG A 68 -22.89 8.44 22.23
CA ARG A 68 -23.64 8.90 21.05
C ARG A 68 -23.56 10.42 20.84
N ASP A 69 -23.32 11.18 21.90
CA ASP A 69 -23.14 12.64 21.88
C ASP A 69 -21.69 13.07 21.58
N GLY A 70 -20.79 12.13 21.30
CA GLY A 70 -19.38 12.39 21.02
C GLY A 70 -18.46 12.34 22.24
N THR A 71 -18.99 12.04 23.44
CA THR A 71 -18.17 11.81 24.63
C THR A 71 -17.45 10.47 24.51
N CYS A 72 -16.13 10.51 24.33
CA CYS A 72 -15.30 9.30 24.20
C CYS A 72 -14.14 9.31 25.21
N GLY A 73 -13.72 8.11 25.63
CA GLY A 73 -12.59 7.95 26.54
C GLY A 73 -12.39 6.50 26.97
N VAL A 74 -11.56 6.29 27.97
CA VAL A 74 -11.33 4.97 28.57
C VAL A 74 -11.43 5.07 30.09
N VAL A 75 -12.15 4.12 30.69
CA VAL A 75 -12.18 3.91 32.14
C VAL A 75 -11.27 2.74 32.46
N CYS A 76 -10.43 2.92 33.47
CA CYS A 76 -9.37 2.00 33.81
C CYS A 76 -9.53 1.50 35.24
N GLU A 77 -9.46 0.19 35.43
CA GLU A 77 -9.14 -0.40 36.72
C GLU A 77 -7.60 -0.40 36.85
N HIS A 78 -7.07 0.15 37.95
CA HIS A 78 -5.66 0.55 38.06
C HIS A 78 -4.76 -0.51 38.71
N SER A 79 -5.31 -1.60 39.26
CA SER A 79 -4.52 -2.67 39.86
C SER A 79 -3.51 -3.37 38.93
N PRO A 80 -3.78 -3.60 37.63
CA PRO A 80 -2.88 -4.37 36.77
C PRO A 80 -1.79 -3.53 36.07
N PHE A 81 -1.92 -2.21 35.99
CA PHE A 81 -0.95 -1.35 35.31
C PHE A 81 -1.09 0.13 35.69
N ASP A 82 0.02 0.86 35.56
CA ASP A 82 0.08 2.30 35.85
C ASP A 82 -0.37 3.18 34.67
N GLY A 83 -0.66 4.44 34.97
CA GLY A 83 -1.13 5.43 34.00
C GLY A 83 -0.24 5.63 32.77
N ILE A 84 1.09 5.43 32.87
CA ILE A 84 2.00 5.56 31.72
C ILE A 84 1.71 4.48 30.66
N VAL A 85 1.48 3.24 31.10
CA VAL A 85 1.15 2.11 30.20
C VAL A 85 -0.20 2.36 29.53
N LEU A 86 -1.18 2.86 30.29
CA LEU A 86 -2.50 3.23 29.77
C LEU A 86 -2.43 4.32 28.70
N VAL A 87 -1.64 5.38 28.95
CA VAL A 87 -1.49 6.50 28.01
C VAL A 87 -0.83 6.01 26.72
N GLN A 88 0.24 5.22 26.81
CA GLN A 88 0.92 4.68 25.62
C GLN A 88 -0.01 3.78 24.79
N CYS A 89 -0.78 2.91 25.45
CA CYS A 89 -1.77 2.06 24.78
C CYS A 89 -2.87 2.90 24.12
N THR A 90 -3.41 3.88 24.83
CA THR A 90 -4.50 4.73 24.33
C THR A 90 -4.03 5.63 23.18
N GLU A 91 -2.84 6.21 23.26
CA GLU A 91 -2.24 6.95 22.15
C GLU A 91 -1.99 6.06 20.93
N HIS A 92 -1.50 4.83 21.15
CA HIS A 92 -1.31 3.87 20.08
C HIS A 92 -2.65 3.52 19.42
N LEU A 93 -3.70 3.24 20.18
CA LEU A 93 -5.04 2.97 19.65
C LEU A 93 -5.62 4.18 18.91
N LEU A 94 -5.53 5.39 19.47
CA LEU A 94 -5.93 6.62 18.80
C LEU A 94 -5.15 6.84 17.50
N LYS A 95 -3.88 6.43 17.45
CA LYS A 95 -3.04 6.44 16.24
C LYS A 95 -3.43 5.37 15.19
N HIS A 96 -4.14 4.32 15.59
CA HIS A 96 -4.63 3.28 14.66
C HIS A 96 -6.09 3.50 14.24
N ILE A 97 -6.87 4.21 15.05
CA ILE A 97 -8.26 4.60 14.77
C ILE A 97 -8.33 5.76 13.73
N ILE A 98 -7.19 6.29 13.26
CA ILE A 98 -7.15 7.56 12.52
C ILE A 98 -7.75 7.50 11.09
N VAL A 99 -9.07 7.64 11.01
CA VAL A 99 -9.80 8.12 9.81
C VAL A 99 -9.32 9.53 9.38
N LYS A 100 -8.75 10.33 10.30
CA LYS A 100 -8.17 11.67 10.05
C LYS A 100 -6.77 11.71 9.42
N ASN A 101 -6.02 10.60 9.40
CA ASN A 101 -4.64 10.58 8.91
C ASN A 101 -4.56 9.94 7.53
N LEU A 102 -5.60 9.20 7.12
CA LEU A 102 -5.70 8.71 5.76
C LEU A 102 -6.04 9.87 4.82
N ASP A 103 -5.08 10.25 3.98
CA ASP A 103 -5.33 11.09 2.81
C ASP A 103 -5.74 10.16 1.66
N PHE A 104 -6.98 10.23 1.19
CA PHE A 104 -7.50 9.31 0.18
C PHE A 104 -8.23 10.05 -0.95
N THR A 105 -7.96 9.65 -2.19
CA THR A 105 -8.65 10.16 -3.37
C THR A 105 -8.97 9.04 -4.35
N VAL A 106 -10.15 9.13 -4.97
CA VAL A 106 -10.53 8.29 -6.11
C VAL A 106 -10.48 9.18 -7.34
N TYR A 107 -9.53 8.90 -8.22
CA TYR A 107 -9.29 9.66 -9.43
C TYR A 107 -9.66 8.82 -10.65
N LYS A 108 -10.54 9.33 -11.50
CA LYS A 108 -10.92 8.69 -12.77
C LYS A 108 -10.24 9.43 -13.90
N PHE A 109 -9.30 8.77 -14.56
CA PHE A 109 -8.70 9.22 -15.81
C PHE A 109 -9.60 8.78 -16.97
N ASP A 110 -10.18 9.73 -17.71
CA ASP A 110 -11.18 9.50 -18.77
C ASP A 110 -10.70 9.91 -20.18
N ASP A 111 -9.44 10.31 -20.29
CA ASP A 111 -8.78 10.70 -21.54
C ASP A 111 -8.56 9.52 -22.51
N TYR A 112 -8.26 8.34 -21.96
CA TYR A 112 -8.14 7.05 -22.65
C TYR A 112 -8.07 5.87 -21.66
N GLY A 113 -8.12 4.65 -22.17
CA GLY A 113 -7.86 3.43 -21.39
C GLY A 113 -7.12 2.34 -22.15
N LYS A 114 -7.47 1.08 -21.86
CA LYS A 114 -6.85 -0.11 -22.47
C LYS A 114 -6.86 -0.08 -24.00
N THR A 115 -7.90 0.50 -24.61
CA THR A 115 -8.03 0.54 -26.08
C THR A 115 -6.88 1.30 -26.71
N PHE A 116 -6.55 2.48 -26.19
CA PHE A 116 -5.42 3.27 -26.67
C PHE A 116 -4.10 2.54 -26.42
N ILE A 117 -3.86 2.07 -25.19
CA ILE A 117 -2.58 1.47 -24.81
C ILE A 117 -2.27 0.23 -25.65
N LYS A 118 -3.28 -0.62 -25.91
CA LYS A 118 -3.15 -1.80 -26.77
C LYS A 118 -2.83 -1.43 -28.22
N LYS A 119 -3.37 -0.33 -28.76
CA LYS A 119 -3.00 0.16 -30.11
C LYS A 119 -1.52 0.52 -30.20
N GLN A 120 -0.89 0.91 -29.08
CA GLN A 120 0.55 1.18 -29.00
C GLN A 120 1.41 -0.09 -28.85
N LYS A 121 0.80 -1.29 -28.91
CA LYS A 121 1.43 -2.60 -28.68
C LYS A 121 2.10 -2.74 -27.31
N CYS A 122 1.50 -2.12 -26.29
CA CYS A 122 1.96 -2.18 -24.90
C CYS A 122 0.96 -2.95 -24.02
N SER A 123 1.45 -3.62 -22.98
CA SER A 123 0.58 -4.12 -21.91
C SER A 123 -0.02 -2.91 -21.16
N PRO A 124 -1.35 -2.84 -20.97
CA PRO A 124 -1.97 -1.77 -20.18
C PRO A 124 -1.41 -1.65 -18.77
N ASP A 125 -1.15 -2.78 -18.13
CA ASP A 125 -0.60 -2.85 -16.77
C ASP A 125 0.81 -2.27 -16.71
N ALA A 126 1.71 -2.75 -17.57
CA ALA A 126 3.08 -2.26 -17.63
C ALA A 126 3.16 -0.76 -17.98
N PHE A 127 2.27 -0.29 -18.86
CA PHE A 127 2.17 1.13 -19.20
C PHE A 127 1.77 1.96 -17.97
N ILE A 128 0.76 1.52 -17.21
CA ILE A 128 0.32 2.21 -15.98
C ILE A 128 1.42 2.20 -14.93
N GLN A 129 2.12 1.07 -14.74
CA GLN A 129 3.25 0.98 -13.80
C GLN A 129 4.35 1.99 -14.11
N VAL A 130 4.76 2.11 -15.38
CA VAL A 130 5.73 3.12 -15.81
C VAL A 130 5.20 4.56 -15.59
N ALA A 131 3.90 4.79 -15.80
CA ALA A 131 3.28 6.08 -15.50
C ALA A 131 3.32 6.43 -13.99
N LEU A 132 3.11 5.44 -13.11
CA LEU A 132 3.22 5.62 -11.66
C LEU A 132 4.66 5.95 -11.24
N GLN A 133 5.68 5.33 -11.86
CA GLN A 133 7.09 5.68 -11.64
C GLN A 133 7.39 7.12 -12.06
N LEU A 134 6.88 7.54 -13.22
CA LEU A 134 7.04 8.92 -13.70
C LEU A 134 6.36 9.93 -12.77
N ALA A 135 5.13 9.64 -12.33
CA ALA A 135 4.39 10.48 -11.40
C ALA A 135 5.13 10.64 -10.08
N PHE A 136 5.67 9.54 -9.55
CA PHE A 136 6.45 9.57 -8.31
C PHE A 136 7.73 10.39 -8.47
N TYR A 137 8.48 10.19 -9.55
CA TYR A 137 9.71 10.93 -9.82
C TYR A 137 9.48 12.43 -9.99
N ARG A 138 8.38 12.84 -10.64
CA ARG A 138 8.02 14.27 -10.80
C ARG A 138 7.85 14.99 -9.47
N LEU A 139 7.17 14.34 -8.52
CA LEU A 139 6.89 14.94 -7.21
C LEU A 139 8.09 14.86 -6.27
N HIS A 140 8.80 13.73 -6.27
CA HIS A 140 9.75 13.39 -5.21
C HIS A 140 11.22 13.36 -5.66
N ARG A 141 11.48 13.51 -6.97
CA ARG A 141 12.81 13.58 -7.58
C ARG A 141 13.72 12.38 -7.31
N ARG A 142 13.10 11.23 -7.04
CA ARG A 142 13.76 9.93 -6.89
C ARG A 142 12.77 8.82 -7.19
N LEU A 143 13.27 7.65 -7.59
CA LEU A 143 12.48 6.42 -7.50
C LEU A 143 12.63 5.79 -6.12
N VAL A 144 11.72 4.87 -5.80
CA VAL A 144 11.65 4.19 -4.51
C VAL A 144 11.36 2.71 -4.70
N PRO A 145 11.73 1.85 -3.73
CA PRO A 145 11.26 0.47 -3.69
C PRO A 145 9.75 0.43 -3.88
N THR A 146 9.34 -0.13 -5.01
CA THR A 146 7.94 -0.21 -5.42
C THR A 146 7.51 -1.66 -5.36
N TYR A 147 6.34 -1.88 -4.76
CA TYR A 147 5.66 -3.17 -4.75
C TYR A 147 4.53 -3.17 -5.78
N GLU A 148 4.44 -4.23 -6.55
CA GLU A 148 3.27 -4.57 -7.36
C GLU A 148 2.92 -6.04 -7.14
N SER A 149 1.65 -6.32 -6.86
CA SER A 149 1.19 -7.70 -6.65
C SER A 149 1.18 -8.53 -7.93
N ALA A 150 1.99 -9.59 -8.01
CA ALA A 150 1.91 -10.61 -9.05
C ALA A 150 1.23 -11.87 -8.54
N SER A 151 0.13 -12.29 -9.17
CA SER A 151 -0.51 -13.57 -8.86
C SER A 151 0.36 -14.75 -9.28
N ILE A 152 0.62 -15.66 -8.34
CA ILE A 152 1.31 -16.95 -8.57
C ILE A 152 0.35 -18.13 -8.48
N ARG A 153 -0.95 -17.92 -8.69
CA ARG A 153 -2.01 -18.95 -8.67
C ARG A 153 -1.88 -20.06 -9.72
N ARG A 154 -0.84 -20.01 -10.57
CA ARG A 154 -0.44 -21.10 -11.46
C ARG A 154 0.16 -22.28 -10.69
N PHE A 155 0.64 -22.03 -9.48
CA PHE A 155 1.21 -23.02 -8.57
C PHE A 155 0.21 -23.39 -7.48
N GLN A 156 0.38 -24.58 -6.88
CA GLN A 156 -0.45 -25.03 -5.75
C GLN A 156 -0.32 -24.05 -4.59
N GLU A 157 -1.45 -23.72 -3.95
CA GLU A 157 -1.55 -22.74 -2.85
C GLU A 157 -1.06 -21.32 -3.21
N GLY A 158 -0.84 -21.05 -4.50
CA GLY A 158 -0.25 -19.81 -4.97
C GLY A 158 -1.04 -18.58 -4.55
N ARG A 159 -0.37 -17.68 -3.82
CA ARG A 159 -0.86 -16.35 -3.44
C ARG A 159 -0.32 -15.30 -4.40
N VAL A 160 0.66 -14.53 -3.94
CA VAL A 160 1.31 -13.47 -4.71
C VAL A 160 2.82 -13.48 -4.50
N ASP A 161 3.54 -12.96 -5.49
CA ASP A 161 4.94 -12.50 -5.39
C ASP A 161 4.99 -11.00 -5.77
N ASN A 162 6.17 -10.40 -5.72
CA ASN A 162 6.37 -8.98 -5.99
C ASN A 162 6.94 -8.73 -7.39
N ILE A 163 6.35 -7.77 -8.12
CA ILE A 163 6.97 -7.12 -9.28
C ILE A 163 7.60 -5.81 -8.81
N ARG A 164 8.92 -5.69 -8.97
CA ARG A 164 9.67 -4.50 -8.54
C ARG A 164 9.73 -3.47 -9.65
N SER A 165 8.69 -2.63 -9.75
CA SER A 165 8.50 -1.71 -10.90
C SER A 165 9.47 -0.52 -10.99
N ALA A 166 10.27 -0.27 -9.94
CA ALA A 166 11.30 0.77 -9.95
C ALA A 166 12.60 0.28 -10.63
N THR A 167 12.51 -0.05 -11.92
CA THR A 167 13.63 -0.61 -12.68
C THR A 167 14.65 0.44 -13.12
N PRO A 168 15.89 0.05 -13.48
CA PRO A 168 16.85 0.96 -14.09
C PRO A 168 16.33 1.64 -15.37
N GLU A 169 15.58 0.92 -16.20
CA GLU A 169 14.97 1.44 -17.43
C GLU A 169 13.90 2.48 -17.12
N ALA A 170 13.06 2.23 -16.09
CA ALA A 170 12.14 3.22 -15.58
C ALA A 170 12.89 4.47 -15.10
N LEU A 171 14.01 4.32 -14.38
CA LEU A 171 14.83 5.45 -13.93
C LEU A 171 15.37 6.28 -15.11
N HIS A 172 15.90 5.63 -16.14
CA HIS A 172 16.38 6.32 -17.35
C HIS A 172 15.26 7.09 -18.05
N PHE A 173 14.09 6.45 -18.22
CA PHE A 173 12.93 7.10 -18.82
C PHE A 173 12.46 8.31 -18.01
N VAL A 174 12.23 8.17 -16.70
CA VAL A 174 11.67 9.26 -15.89
C VAL A 174 12.63 10.44 -15.78
N LYS A 175 13.95 10.21 -15.76
CA LYS A 175 14.96 11.26 -15.82
C LYS A 175 14.91 12.05 -17.12
N ALA A 176 14.88 11.35 -18.26
CA ALA A 176 14.80 11.97 -19.58
C ALA A 176 13.56 12.85 -19.76
N ILE A 177 12.49 12.57 -19.01
CA ILE A 177 11.23 13.34 -19.04
C ILE A 177 11.22 14.49 -18.04
N ALA A 178 11.58 14.22 -16.77
CA ALA A 178 11.29 15.14 -15.67
C ALA A 178 12.44 16.11 -15.35
N GLU A 179 13.63 15.91 -15.90
CA GLU A 179 14.81 16.76 -15.64
C GLU A 179 14.99 17.85 -16.72
N PRO A 180 14.92 19.14 -16.37
CA PRO A 180 14.99 20.25 -17.33
C PRO A 180 16.28 20.30 -18.16
N THR A 181 17.37 19.75 -17.63
CA THR A 181 18.70 19.77 -18.24
C THR A 181 18.90 18.67 -19.28
N ALA A 182 17.99 17.70 -19.37
CA ALA A 182 18.22 16.49 -20.15
C ALA A 182 18.20 16.76 -21.67
N ASN A 183 17.50 17.81 -22.13
CA ASN A 183 17.35 18.21 -23.54
C ASN A 183 17.24 17.03 -24.53
N VAL A 184 16.51 15.98 -24.11
CA VAL A 184 16.41 14.70 -24.84
C VAL A 184 15.36 14.83 -25.94
N PRO A 185 15.66 14.46 -27.20
CA PRO A 185 14.69 14.44 -28.27
C PRO A 185 13.50 13.52 -27.98
N ASP A 186 12.32 13.88 -28.47
CA ASP A 186 11.10 13.11 -28.20
C ASP A 186 11.14 11.68 -28.77
N SER A 187 11.90 11.45 -29.85
CA SER A 187 12.15 10.11 -30.39
C SER A 187 12.93 9.21 -29.41
N GLU A 188 13.90 9.78 -28.70
CA GLU A 188 14.70 9.07 -27.70
C GLU A 188 13.89 8.85 -26.41
N LYS A 189 13.10 9.84 -25.98
CA LYS A 189 12.12 9.67 -24.89
C LYS A 189 11.13 8.55 -25.18
N LEU A 190 10.63 8.45 -26.42
CA LEU A 190 9.76 7.36 -26.84
C LEU A 190 10.48 5.99 -26.81
N ALA A 191 11.75 5.94 -27.23
CA ALA A 191 12.54 4.71 -27.14
C ALA A 191 12.73 4.26 -25.69
N LEU A 192 13.08 5.19 -24.79
CA LEU A 192 13.20 4.93 -23.34
C LEU A 192 11.88 4.49 -22.72
N LEU A 193 10.76 5.10 -23.11
CA LEU A 193 9.41 4.67 -22.68
C LEU A 193 9.14 3.22 -23.09
N LYS A 194 9.43 2.85 -24.34
CA LYS A 194 9.22 1.49 -24.83
C LYS A 194 10.13 0.49 -24.12
N ASP A 195 11.36 0.88 -23.81
CA ASP A 195 12.30 0.04 -23.08
C ASP A 195 11.88 -0.18 -21.62
N ALA A 196 11.40 0.86 -20.93
CA ALA A 196 10.85 0.75 -19.58
C ALA A 196 9.61 -0.17 -19.54
N ILE A 197 8.71 -0.05 -20.52
CA ILE A 197 7.53 -0.93 -20.62
C ILE A 197 7.93 -2.39 -20.90
N ARG A 198 8.97 -2.60 -21.72
CA ARG A 198 9.53 -3.93 -22.00
C ARG A 198 10.08 -4.55 -20.72
N ALA A 199 10.95 -3.83 -20.00
CA ALA A 199 11.54 -4.29 -18.74
C ALA A 199 10.48 -4.62 -17.69
N GLN A 200 9.46 -3.76 -17.54
CA GLN A 200 8.31 -4.03 -16.67
C GLN A 200 7.60 -5.32 -17.08
N THR A 201 7.32 -5.51 -18.37
CA THR A 201 6.64 -6.71 -18.87
C THR A 201 7.46 -7.98 -18.63
N GLU A 202 8.78 -7.93 -18.83
CA GLU A 202 9.69 -9.04 -18.54
C GLU A 202 9.68 -9.40 -17.06
N TYR A 203 9.74 -8.40 -16.16
CA TYR A 203 9.66 -8.63 -14.72
C TYR A 203 8.29 -9.19 -14.31
N THR A 204 7.19 -8.70 -14.89
CA THR A 204 5.85 -9.27 -14.69
C THR A 204 5.83 -10.76 -15.03
N VAL A 205 6.40 -11.14 -16.19
CA VAL A 205 6.47 -12.56 -16.61
C VAL A 205 7.31 -13.37 -15.62
N MET A 206 8.46 -12.86 -15.20
CA MET A 206 9.31 -13.50 -14.20
C MET A 206 8.56 -13.74 -12.88
N ALA A 207 7.82 -12.76 -12.37
CA ALA A 207 7.09 -12.87 -11.11
C ALA A 207 5.91 -13.87 -11.19
N ILE A 208 5.05 -13.77 -12.22
CA ILE A 208 3.89 -14.68 -12.35
C ILE A 208 4.27 -16.13 -12.69
N THR A 209 5.53 -16.35 -13.08
CA THR A 209 6.11 -17.69 -13.30
C THR A 209 6.96 -18.18 -12.12
N GLY A 210 6.91 -17.48 -10.97
CA GLY A 210 7.57 -17.91 -9.74
C GLY A 210 9.10 -17.76 -9.76
N MET A 211 9.63 -16.91 -10.65
CA MET A 211 11.06 -16.69 -10.83
C MET A 211 11.53 -15.34 -10.28
N ALA A 212 10.65 -14.56 -9.63
CA ALA A 212 11.02 -13.34 -8.93
C ALA A 212 11.71 -13.64 -7.59
N ILE A 213 12.18 -12.59 -6.91
CA ILE A 213 13.16 -12.73 -5.82
C ILE A 213 12.55 -12.63 -4.42
N ASP A 214 11.42 -11.95 -4.23
CA ASP A 214 10.98 -11.55 -2.89
C ASP A 214 10.58 -12.76 -2.04
N ASN A 215 9.74 -13.65 -2.58
CA ASN A 215 9.38 -14.89 -1.88
C ASN A 215 10.59 -15.83 -1.68
N HIS A 216 11.51 -15.90 -2.65
CA HIS A 216 12.71 -16.71 -2.53
C HIS A 216 13.61 -16.20 -1.40
N LEU A 217 13.89 -14.90 -1.35
CA LEU A 217 14.69 -14.29 -0.29
C LEU A 217 14.00 -14.39 1.08
N LEU A 218 12.68 -14.27 1.13
CA LEU A 218 11.92 -14.51 2.36
C LEU A 218 12.10 -15.94 2.87
N GLY A 219 11.97 -16.94 1.99
CA GLY A 219 12.17 -18.35 2.33
C GLY A 219 13.57 -18.61 2.89
N LEU A 220 14.61 -18.09 2.21
CA LEU A 220 15.99 -18.20 2.68
C LEU A 220 16.20 -17.52 4.05
N ARG A 221 15.61 -16.35 4.27
CA ARG A 221 15.73 -15.61 5.53
C ARG A 221 15.10 -16.37 6.70
N GLU A 222 13.89 -16.90 6.52
CA GLU A 222 13.21 -17.63 7.59
C GLU A 222 13.87 -18.99 7.86
N LEU A 223 14.33 -19.71 6.82
CA LEU A 223 15.15 -20.91 7.02
C LEU A 223 16.45 -20.61 7.77
N ALA A 224 17.13 -19.51 7.43
CA ALA A 224 18.33 -19.09 8.15
C ALA A 224 18.03 -18.71 9.62
N ARG A 225 16.87 -18.12 9.90
CA ARG A 225 16.43 -17.82 11.27
C ARG A 225 16.25 -19.09 12.12
N GLU A 226 15.79 -20.18 11.51
CA GLU A 226 15.58 -21.45 12.20
C GLU A 226 16.89 -22.20 12.46
N VAL A 227 17.84 -22.15 11.52
CA VAL A 227 19.05 -22.99 11.55
C VAL A 227 20.26 -22.25 12.12
N CYS A 228 20.38 -20.95 11.90
CA CYS A 228 21.53 -20.15 12.33
C CYS A 228 21.26 -19.49 13.68
N LYS A 229 22.30 -19.40 14.52
CA LYS A 229 22.21 -18.69 15.81
C LYS A 229 22.06 -17.17 15.64
N GLU A 230 22.67 -16.63 14.59
CA GLU A 230 22.64 -15.20 14.26
C GLU A 230 22.16 -15.01 12.82
N PRO A 231 21.44 -13.91 12.52
CA PRO A 231 20.94 -13.64 11.19
C PRO A 231 22.11 -13.39 10.21
N PRO A 232 22.10 -13.98 9.01
CA PRO A 232 23.13 -13.72 8.00
C PRO A 232 23.20 -12.24 7.61
N GLU A 233 24.42 -11.74 7.34
CA GLU A 233 24.71 -10.35 6.96
C GLU A 233 23.85 -9.86 5.80
N MET A 234 23.61 -10.72 4.80
CA MET A 234 22.75 -10.41 3.65
C MET A 234 21.34 -9.91 4.04
N PHE A 235 20.78 -10.36 5.17
CA PHE A 235 19.44 -10.00 5.62
C PHE A 235 19.43 -8.90 6.69
N THR A 236 20.59 -8.50 7.20
CA THR A 236 20.75 -7.35 8.11
C THR A 236 21.33 -6.12 7.41
N ASP A 237 21.87 -6.28 6.21
CA ASP A 237 22.29 -5.17 5.33
C ASP A 237 21.15 -4.17 5.14
N GLU A 238 21.45 -2.88 5.31
CA GLU A 238 20.52 -1.78 5.12
C GLU A 238 19.95 -1.79 3.69
N THR A 239 20.70 -2.27 2.69
CA THR A 239 20.18 -2.45 1.33
C THR A 239 18.98 -3.39 1.30
N TYR A 240 19.05 -4.54 1.98
CA TYR A 240 17.93 -5.49 2.08
C TYR A 240 16.76 -4.89 2.86
N LEU A 241 17.03 -4.22 3.98
CA LEU A 241 16.00 -3.56 4.79
C LEU A 241 15.26 -2.47 3.99
N MET A 242 16.01 -1.61 3.29
CA MET A 242 15.47 -0.57 2.41
C MET A 242 14.67 -1.18 1.25
N SER A 243 15.15 -2.27 0.65
CA SER A 243 14.48 -2.92 -0.48
C SER A 243 13.06 -3.38 -0.17
N ASN A 244 12.74 -3.60 1.11
CA ASN A 244 11.43 -4.07 1.59
C ASN A 244 10.59 -2.96 2.26
N ARG A 245 11.07 -1.71 2.25
CA ARG A 245 10.30 -0.53 2.66
C ARG A 245 9.58 0.04 1.44
N PHE A 246 8.44 -0.56 1.08
CA PHE A 246 7.69 -0.22 -0.13
C PHE A 246 6.97 1.13 0.01
N VAL A 247 7.66 2.21 -0.34
CA VAL A 247 7.13 3.58 -0.34
C VAL A 247 6.02 3.75 -1.37
N LEU A 248 6.04 2.98 -2.46
CA LEU A 248 4.93 2.91 -3.41
C LEU A 248 4.43 1.47 -3.46
N SER A 249 3.22 1.22 -2.96
CA SER A 249 2.59 -0.11 -2.98
C SER A 249 1.37 -0.11 -3.90
N THR A 250 1.36 -1.01 -4.88
CA THR A 250 0.44 -0.96 -6.01
C THR A 250 -0.18 -2.31 -6.33
N SER A 251 -1.33 -2.29 -7.01
CA SER A 251 -1.97 -3.49 -7.54
C SER A 251 -3.01 -3.15 -8.59
N GLN A 252 -3.06 -3.93 -9.66
CA GLN A 252 -4.18 -3.91 -10.58
C GLN A 252 -5.33 -4.79 -10.06
N VAL A 253 -6.53 -4.21 -9.91
CA VAL A 253 -7.75 -4.97 -9.58
C VAL A 253 -8.81 -4.67 -10.66
N PRO A 254 -8.79 -5.39 -11.79
CA PRO A 254 -9.74 -5.17 -12.86
C PRO A 254 -11.12 -5.70 -12.47
N THR A 255 -12.17 -4.93 -12.76
CA THR A 255 -13.56 -5.33 -12.48
C THR A 255 -14.42 -5.14 -13.73
N THR A 256 -15.49 -5.94 -13.87
CA THR A 256 -16.51 -5.77 -14.93
C THR A 256 -17.74 -5.02 -14.46
N MET A 257 -17.91 -4.88 -13.14
CA MET A 257 -19.01 -4.15 -12.49
C MET A 257 -18.55 -2.77 -12.04
N GLU A 258 -19.48 -1.86 -11.73
CA GLU A 258 -19.18 -0.55 -11.13
C GLU A 258 -18.72 -0.68 -9.67
N MET A 259 -17.56 -1.31 -9.48
CA MET A 259 -16.91 -1.53 -8.20
C MET A 259 -15.42 -1.28 -8.33
N PHE A 260 -14.81 -0.80 -7.26
CA PHE A 260 -13.38 -0.53 -7.17
C PHE A 260 -12.82 -1.02 -5.84
N CYS A 261 -11.51 -1.27 -5.82
CA CYS A 261 -10.78 -1.70 -4.63
C CYS A 261 -9.82 -0.59 -4.22
N CYS A 262 -9.61 -0.42 -2.92
CA CYS A 262 -8.65 0.51 -2.36
C CYS A 262 -8.04 -0.04 -1.06
N TYR A 263 -6.90 0.51 -0.66
CA TYR A 263 -6.20 0.20 0.58
C TYR A 263 -5.28 1.36 0.97
N GLY A 264 -4.85 1.39 2.23
CA GLY A 264 -3.87 2.37 2.74
C GLY A 264 -2.43 2.06 2.35
N PRO A 265 -1.48 2.98 2.56
CA PRO A 265 -0.05 2.73 2.39
C PRO A 265 0.48 1.69 3.40
N VAL A 266 1.60 1.04 3.06
CA VAL A 266 2.25 0.02 3.91
C VAL A 266 3.43 0.56 4.73
N VAL A 267 3.84 1.81 4.49
CA VAL A 267 4.85 2.53 5.28
C VAL A 267 4.39 3.96 5.56
N PRO A 268 4.81 4.60 6.67
CA PRO A 268 4.33 5.93 7.07
C PRO A 268 4.55 7.05 6.06
N ASN A 269 5.59 6.95 5.24
CA ASN A 269 5.96 7.93 4.21
C ASN A 269 5.61 7.47 2.79
N GLY A 270 4.63 6.57 2.64
CA GLY A 270 4.31 5.92 1.37
C GLY A 270 2.94 6.22 0.81
N TYR A 271 2.67 5.59 -0.34
CA TYR A 271 1.40 5.60 -1.04
C TYR A 271 0.85 4.18 -1.23
N GLY A 272 -0.48 4.04 -1.17
CA GLY A 272 -1.19 2.92 -1.76
C GLY A 272 -1.84 3.37 -3.07
N ALA A 273 -1.62 2.63 -4.17
CA ALA A 273 -2.18 2.96 -5.48
C ALA A 273 -2.80 1.72 -6.14
N CYS A 274 -4.11 1.57 -5.98
CA CYS A 274 -4.88 0.52 -6.65
C CYS A 274 -5.50 1.08 -7.94
N TYR A 275 -5.46 0.32 -9.04
CA TYR A 275 -6.02 0.79 -10.30
C TYR A 275 -6.86 -0.26 -11.03
N ASN A 276 -7.85 0.22 -11.77
CA ASN A 276 -8.80 -0.56 -12.55
C ASN A 276 -8.90 -0.03 -13.99
N PRO A 277 -8.14 -0.60 -14.94
CA PRO A 277 -8.13 -0.15 -16.32
C PRO A 277 -9.34 -0.69 -17.11
N GLN A 278 -10.13 0.23 -17.65
CA GLN A 278 -11.27 -0.01 -18.55
C GLN A 278 -10.91 0.33 -20.01
N PRO A 279 -11.76 0.03 -21.01
CA PRO A 279 -11.44 0.31 -22.42
C PRO A 279 -11.05 1.77 -22.67
N GLU A 280 -11.84 2.72 -22.14
CA GLU A 280 -11.68 4.17 -22.39
C GLU A 280 -11.42 4.99 -21.12
N SER A 281 -11.17 4.34 -19.97
CA SER A 281 -10.80 5.05 -18.74
C SER A 281 -9.92 4.19 -17.85
N ILE A 282 -9.28 4.80 -16.86
CA ILE A 282 -8.50 4.12 -15.83
C ILE A 282 -8.89 4.75 -14.49
N LEU A 283 -9.43 3.94 -13.58
CA LEU A 283 -9.72 4.39 -12.22
C LEU A 283 -8.50 4.16 -11.34
N PHE A 284 -8.12 5.15 -10.54
CA PHE A 284 -7.07 5.10 -9.53
C PHE A 284 -7.66 5.39 -8.15
N CYS A 285 -7.36 4.53 -7.18
CA CYS A 285 -7.61 4.76 -5.77
C CYS A 285 -6.26 4.99 -5.10
N ILE A 286 -6.00 6.23 -4.69
CA ILE A 286 -4.70 6.67 -4.17
C ILE A 286 -4.86 7.04 -2.70
N SER A 287 -4.05 6.43 -1.85
CA SER A 287 -3.94 6.72 -0.43
C SER A 287 -2.54 7.17 -0.04
N SER A 288 -2.45 8.01 0.98
CA SER A 288 -1.23 8.41 1.68
C SER A 288 -1.58 8.79 3.11
N PHE A 289 -0.60 9.29 3.89
CA PHE A 289 -0.84 9.71 5.26
C PHE A 289 -0.63 11.21 5.44
N HIS A 290 -1.61 11.93 5.97
CA HIS A 290 -1.52 13.37 6.30
C HIS A 290 -0.36 13.69 7.26
N GLY A 291 0.06 12.73 8.09
CA GLY A 291 1.20 12.85 8.99
C GLY A 291 2.55 12.92 8.27
N CYS A 292 2.64 12.47 7.02
CA CYS A 292 3.82 12.65 6.20
C CYS A 292 3.64 13.87 5.29
N LYS A 293 4.33 14.96 5.62
CA LYS A 293 4.25 16.23 4.87
C LYS A 293 4.78 16.14 3.44
N GLU A 294 5.58 15.12 3.15
CA GLU A 294 6.12 14.86 1.80
C GLU A 294 5.07 14.21 0.90
N THR A 295 4.12 13.44 1.47
CA THR A 295 3.08 12.76 0.69
C THR A 295 1.81 13.59 0.54
N SER A 296 1.13 13.43 -0.58
CA SER A 296 -0.22 13.96 -0.82
C SER A 296 -0.90 13.17 -1.93
N SER A 297 -2.07 12.58 -1.63
CA SER A 297 -2.82 11.73 -2.55
C SER A 297 -3.33 12.52 -3.74
N THR A 298 -3.85 13.73 -3.51
CA THR A 298 -4.33 14.63 -4.58
C THR A 298 -3.21 15.08 -5.51
N LYS A 299 -2.04 15.46 -4.97
CA LYS A 299 -0.89 15.83 -5.82
C LYS A 299 -0.37 14.64 -6.62
N PHE A 300 -0.34 13.45 -6.02
CA PHE A 300 0.06 12.22 -6.71
C PHE A 300 -0.92 11.86 -7.82
N ALA A 301 -2.24 11.96 -7.59
CA ALA A 301 -3.25 11.76 -8.63
C ALA A 301 -3.05 12.72 -9.83
N LYS A 302 -2.77 14.00 -9.57
CA LYS A 302 -2.50 14.96 -10.63
C LYS A 302 -1.22 14.64 -11.39
N ALA A 303 -0.16 14.21 -10.71
CA ALA A 303 1.08 13.78 -11.35
C ALA A 303 0.88 12.52 -12.21
N VAL A 304 -0.02 11.61 -11.80
CA VAL A 304 -0.41 10.43 -12.61
C VAL A 304 -1.14 10.86 -13.88
N GLU A 305 -2.11 11.78 -13.78
CA GLU A 305 -2.79 12.37 -14.95
C GLU A 305 -1.78 12.95 -15.95
N GLU A 306 -0.90 13.85 -15.48
CA GLU A 306 0.11 14.49 -16.32
C GLU A 306 1.05 13.46 -16.97
N SER A 307 1.45 12.43 -16.22
CA SER A 307 2.30 11.35 -16.73
C SER A 307 1.62 10.55 -17.83
N LEU A 308 0.33 10.19 -17.65
CA LEU A 308 -0.46 9.48 -18.65
C LEU A 308 -0.69 10.33 -19.91
N VAL A 309 -0.97 11.63 -19.76
CA VAL A 309 -1.14 12.56 -20.88
C VAL A 309 0.17 12.69 -21.68
N GLU A 310 1.29 12.85 -21.00
CA GLU A 310 2.58 13.01 -21.67
C GLU A 310 3.05 11.73 -22.37
N MET A 311 2.86 10.57 -21.74
CA MET A 311 3.14 9.27 -22.39
C MET A 311 2.27 9.03 -23.62
N ARG A 312 1.02 9.49 -23.61
CA ARG A 312 0.17 9.50 -24.82
C ARG A 312 0.75 10.42 -25.89
N GLY A 313 1.19 11.62 -25.52
CA GLY A 313 1.86 12.56 -26.42
C GLY A 313 3.05 11.93 -27.14
N LEU A 314 3.95 11.28 -26.40
CA LEU A 314 5.10 10.56 -26.96
C LEU A 314 4.69 9.44 -27.92
N CYS A 315 3.66 8.65 -27.56
CA CYS A 315 3.18 7.55 -28.42
C CYS A 315 2.46 8.03 -29.68
N SER A 316 2.05 9.30 -29.74
CA SER A 316 1.29 9.88 -30.85
C SER A 316 2.18 10.62 -31.85
N LEU A 317 3.49 10.64 -31.62
CA LEU A 317 4.46 11.25 -32.51
C LEU A 317 4.48 10.53 -33.86
N PRO A 318 4.62 11.27 -34.98
CA PRO A 318 4.82 10.66 -36.29
C PRO A 318 6.06 9.78 -36.24
N GLN A 319 5.93 8.51 -36.64
CA GLN A 319 7.11 7.69 -36.86
C GLN A 319 7.94 8.36 -37.94
N SER A 320 9.08 8.95 -37.56
CA SER A 320 10.03 9.48 -38.54
C SER A 320 10.38 8.33 -39.48
N ALA A 321 10.06 8.48 -40.76
CA ALA A 321 10.44 7.52 -41.79
C ALA A 321 11.97 7.49 -41.88
N THR A 322 12.62 6.64 -41.08
CA THR A 322 14.06 6.45 -41.11
C THR A 322 14.39 5.00 -41.41
N GLY A 323 14.89 4.80 -42.63
CA GLY A 323 15.96 3.85 -42.97
C GLY A 323 15.63 2.36 -42.87
N LYS A 324 15.49 1.71 -44.04
CA LYS A 324 15.81 0.28 -44.18
C LYS A 324 17.14 -0.02 -43.49
N PRO A 325 17.28 -1.11 -42.72
CA PRO A 325 18.58 -1.53 -42.22
C PRO A 325 19.50 -1.83 -43.41
N LEU A 326 20.69 -1.20 -43.45
CA LEU A 326 21.77 -1.67 -44.30
C LEU A 326 22.18 -3.06 -43.80
N ALA A 327 21.98 -4.07 -44.64
CA ALA A 327 22.48 -5.41 -44.40
C ALA A 327 24.01 -5.41 -44.59
N THR A 328 24.78 -5.26 -43.51
CA THR A 328 26.20 -5.67 -43.49
C THR A 328 26.27 -7.13 -43.07
N LYS A 329 26.48 -8.00 -44.06
CA LYS A 329 26.88 -9.39 -43.84
C LYS A 329 28.33 -9.42 -43.33
N GLU A 330 28.52 -9.59 -42.04
CA GLU A 330 29.77 -10.15 -41.52
C GLU A 330 29.52 -11.59 -41.05
N LYS A 331 30.03 -12.54 -41.86
CA LYS A 331 30.14 -13.95 -41.48
C LYS A 331 31.22 -14.06 -40.40
N VAL A 332 30.81 -14.27 -39.16
CA VAL A 332 31.71 -14.79 -38.12
C VAL A 332 31.85 -16.30 -38.35
N MET A 333 33.02 -16.72 -38.85
CA MET A 333 33.44 -18.12 -38.91
C MET A 333 33.63 -18.64 -37.49
N ARG A 334 32.86 -19.66 -37.08
CA ARG A 334 33.17 -20.45 -35.88
C ARG A 334 34.21 -21.53 -36.24
N PRO A 335 35.23 -21.78 -35.41
CA PRO A 335 36.11 -22.93 -35.60
C PRO A 335 35.35 -24.22 -35.26
N SER A 336 35.46 -25.20 -36.14
CA SER A 336 35.01 -26.57 -35.93
C SER A 336 35.77 -27.20 -34.76
N GLN A 337 35.07 -27.58 -33.68
CA GLN A 337 35.63 -28.50 -32.71
C GLN A 337 35.65 -29.90 -33.32
N GLY A 338 36.86 -30.39 -33.54
CA GLY A 338 37.14 -31.76 -33.95
C GLY A 338 36.71 -32.74 -32.86
N HIS A 339 36.06 -33.80 -33.32
CA HIS A 339 35.74 -34.99 -32.56
C HIS A 339 36.98 -35.91 -32.50
N GLN A 340 37.03 -36.69 -31.41
CA GLN A 340 37.71 -37.99 -31.18
C GLN A 340 39.00 -38.00 -30.36
N PRO A 341 39.31 -39.14 -29.68
CA PRO A 341 38.47 -40.33 -29.43
C PRO A 341 37.94 -40.43 -27.99
#